data_AF-A0A7V4MQN8-F1
#
_entry.id   AF-A0A7V4MQN8-F1
#
_cell.length_a   1.000
_cell.length_b   1.000
_cell.length_c   1.000
_cell.angle_alpha   90.00
_cell.angle_beta   90.00
_cell.angle_gamma   90.00
#
_symmetry.space_group_name_H-M   'P 1'
#
loop_
_entity.id
_entity.type
_entity.pdbx_description
1 polymer ?
#
loop_
_entity_poly.entity_id
_entity_poly.type
_entity_poly.pdbx_seq_one_letter_code
_entity_poly.pdbx_strand_id
1 'polypeptide(L)'
;MRTPSGKRTTSSPASVVADARTDLPRSVALTVRPQRQFRALLDVAPQARRIGVVYNPNDATSTRLIQQARDDAEKLGIQLVEASATKPEEVPQALNALKNQIDAFWLIPVPVCAAPQP
;
A
#
# COMPACT_ATOMS: atom_id res chain seq x y z
N MET A 1 -43.31 28.27 32.99
CA MET A 1 -43.01 26.88 32.58
C MET A 1 -42.79 26.82 31.06
N ARG A 2 -41.53 26.93 30.61
CA ARG A 2 -40.99 26.39 29.35
C ARG A 2 -39.46 26.33 29.53
N THR A 3 -38.89 25.13 29.54
CA THR A 3 -37.45 24.85 29.65
C THR A 3 -36.79 24.83 28.26
N PRO A 4 -35.53 25.31 28.09
CA PRO A 4 -34.80 25.16 26.83
C PRO A 4 -34.01 23.84 26.82
N SER A 5 -34.20 23.03 25.78
CA SER A 5 -33.55 21.72 25.63
C SER A 5 -32.22 21.83 24.89
N GLY A 6 -31.14 21.58 25.64
CA GLY A 6 -29.92 20.84 25.27
C GLY A 6 -29.32 20.98 23.88
N LYS A 7 -28.15 21.64 23.81
CA LYS A 7 -27.11 21.43 22.80
C LYS A 7 -26.76 19.94 22.71
N ARG A 8 -26.72 19.38 21.50
CA ARG A 8 -25.87 18.22 21.16
C ARG A 8 -25.20 18.47 19.81
N THR A 9 -23.98 18.98 19.92
CA THR A 9 -22.90 18.76 18.97
C THR A 9 -22.77 17.25 18.75
N THR A 10 -23.11 16.76 17.57
CA THR A 10 -22.68 15.42 17.14
C THR A 10 -21.59 15.62 16.10
N SER A 11 -20.37 15.74 16.62
CA SER A 11 -19.15 15.47 15.88
C SER A 11 -19.30 14.11 15.18
N SER A 12 -19.34 14.13 13.86
CA SER A 12 -19.30 12.90 13.05
C SER A 12 -18.00 12.17 13.39
N PRO A 13 -18.05 10.93 13.90
CA PRO A 13 -16.84 10.21 14.18
C PRO A 13 -16.27 9.80 12.82
N ALA A 14 -15.23 10.51 12.40
CA ALA A 14 -14.22 9.95 11.51
C ALA A 14 -13.90 8.58 12.09
N SER A 15 -14.30 7.54 11.37
CA SER A 15 -14.13 6.15 11.74
C SER A 15 -12.64 5.94 11.90
N VAL A 16 -12.22 6.07 13.15
CA VAL A 16 -11.00 5.52 13.71
C VAL A 16 -11.01 4.07 13.27
N VAL A 17 -10.32 3.79 12.16
CA VAL A 17 -9.82 2.45 11.88
C VAL A 17 -8.77 2.26 12.97
N ALA A 18 -9.28 1.78 14.11
CA ALA A 18 -8.50 1.46 15.27
C ALA A 18 -7.38 0.53 14.79
N ASP A 19 -6.15 1.04 14.88
CA ASP A 19 -4.94 0.27 14.67
C ASP A 19 -4.94 -0.83 15.74
N ALA A 20 -5.42 -2.00 15.35
CA ALA A 20 -5.71 -3.07 16.28
C ALA A 20 -4.40 -3.68 16.76
N ARG A 21 -4.12 -3.46 18.05
CA ARG A 21 -3.23 -4.21 18.96
C ARG A 21 -1.75 -3.84 18.89
N THR A 22 -1.36 -2.85 19.71
CA THR A 22 0.05 -2.55 20.03
C THR A 22 0.40 -2.95 21.47
N ASP A 23 0.09 -4.19 21.87
CA ASP A 23 0.54 -4.75 23.17
C ASP A 23 1.56 -5.89 22.99
N LEU A 24 2.15 -6.02 21.80
CA LEU A 24 3.21 -7.00 21.55
C LEU A 24 4.58 -6.37 21.85
N PRO A 25 5.32 -6.84 22.88
CA PRO A 25 6.62 -6.28 23.19
C PRO A 25 7.62 -6.54 22.04
N ARG A 26 8.27 -5.49 21.56
CA ARG A 26 9.32 -5.51 20.50
C ARG A 26 8.91 -6.21 19.19
N SER A 27 7.71 -5.95 18.68
CA SER A 27 7.30 -6.44 17.36
C SER A 27 7.58 -5.45 16.23
N VAL A 28 7.77 -5.99 15.02
CA VAL A 28 7.94 -5.21 13.79
C VAL A 28 6.81 -5.57 12.83
N ALA A 29 6.09 -4.56 12.33
CA ALA A 29 5.09 -4.76 11.30
C ALA A 29 5.76 -5.10 9.97
N LEU A 30 5.16 -6.03 9.20
CA LEU A 30 5.61 -6.35 7.84
C LEU A 30 5.40 -5.18 6.87
N THR A 31 4.50 -4.26 7.20
CA THR A 31 4.18 -3.10 6.36
C THR A 31 5.00 -1.89 6.77
N VAL A 32 6.05 -1.61 6.02
CA VAL A 32 6.74 -0.32 6.05
C VAL A 32 6.03 0.63 5.07
N ARG A 33 5.91 1.91 5.46
CA ARG A 33 5.38 3.01 4.63
C ARG A 33 6.09 3.05 3.25
N PRO A 34 5.36 3.10 2.10
CA PRO A 34 5.97 3.07 0.76
C PRO A 34 7.05 4.13 0.53
N GLN A 35 6.86 5.35 1.06
CA GLN A 35 7.88 6.42 1.05
C GLN A 35 9.26 5.93 1.48
N ARG A 36 9.31 5.17 2.60
CA ARG A 36 10.55 4.69 3.20
C ARG A 36 11.18 3.59 2.33
N GLN A 37 10.34 2.74 1.73
CA GLN A 37 10.80 1.69 0.82
C GLN A 37 11.37 2.29 -0.48
N PHE A 38 10.71 3.30 -1.04
CA PHE A 38 11.20 4.03 -2.21
C PHE A 38 12.47 4.82 -1.91
N ARG A 39 12.58 5.46 -0.74
CA ARG A 39 13.82 6.13 -0.34
C ARG A 39 14.97 5.14 -0.25
N ALA A 40 14.76 4.00 0.41
CA ALA A 40 15.77 2.95 0.51
C ALA A 40 16.18 2.39 -0.86
N LEU A 41 15.23 2.26 -1.80
CA LEU A 41 15.55 1.90 -3.18
C LEU A 41 16.42 2.96 -3.84
N LEU A 42 16.07 4.24 -3.73
CA LEU A 42 16.84 5.35 -4.31
C LEU A 42 18.22 5.51 -3.67
N ASP A 43 18.40 5.11 -2.40
CA ASP A 43 19.71 5.09 -1.75
C ASP A 43 20.66 4.07 -2.40
N VAL A 44 20.12 2.94 -2.90
CA VAL A 44 20.90 1.87 -3.55
C VAL A 44 20.96 2.02 -5.07
N ALA A 45 19.89 2.54 -5.68
CA ALA A 45 19.76 2.75 -7.12
C ALA A 45 19.24 4.18 -7.42
N PRO A 46 20.10 5.22 -7.30
CA PRO A 46 19.68 6.62 -7.38
C PRO A 46 19.08 7.04 -8.73
N GLN A 47 19.41 6.31 -9.80
CA GLN A 47 18.89 6.54 -11.16
C GLN A 47 17.51 5.90 -11.42
N ALA A 48 16.98 5.09 -10.50
CA ALA A 48 15.64 4.51 -10.67
C ALA A 48 14.60 5.63 -10.70
N ARG A 49 13.77 5.68 -11.75
CA ARG A 49 12.70 6.66 -11.93
C ARG A 49 11.36 6.01 -12.17
N ARG A 50 11.34 4.81 -12.77
CA ARG A 50 10.15 4.04 -13.10
C ARG A 50 10.11 2.79 -12.22
N ILE A 51 9.21 2.76 -11.25
CA ILE A 51 9.07 1.63 -10.34
C ILE A 51 7.82 0.84 -10.70
N GLY A 52 7.99 -0.44 -11.02
CA GLY A 52 6.90 -1.34 -11.36
C GLY A 52 6.30 -2.03 -10.14
N VAL A 53 4.98 -2.16 -10.10
CA VAL A 53 4.27 -2.95 -9.08
C VAL A 53 3.14 -3.75 -9.71
N VAL A 54 3.02 -5.01 -9.27
CA VAL A 54 1.89 -5.89 -9.60
C VAL A 54 1.03 -6.02 -8.35
N TYR A 55 -0.27 -5.80 -8.47
CA TYR A 55 -1.20 -5.93 -7.33
C TYR A 55 -2.56 -6.47 -7.75
N ASN A 56 -3.33 -6.93 -6.76
CA ASN A 56 -4.71 -7.34 -6.97
C ASN A 56 -5.66 -6.17 -6.70
N PRO A 57 -6.36 -5.63 -7.71
CA PRO A 57 -7.32 -4.54 -7.51
C PRO A 57 -8.55 -4.96 -6.68
N ASN A 58 -8.81 -6.26 -6.54
CA ASN A 58 -9.89 -6.79 -5.72
C ASN A 58 -9.49 -6.97 -4.24
N ASP A 59 -8.22 -6.75 -3.88
CA ASP A 59 -7.74 -6.81 -2.51
C ASP A 59 -7.66 -5.40 -1.89
N ALA A 60 -8.52 -5.13 -0.91
CA ALA A 60 -8.60 -3.82 -0.25
C ALA A 60 -7.28 -3.38 0.41
N THR A 61 -6.48 -4.35 0.88
CA THR A 61 -5.17 -4.07 1.49
C THR A 61 -4.19 -3.56 0.44
N SER A 62 -4.13 -4.25 -0.70
CA SER A 62 -3.32 -3.88 -1.86
C SER A 62 -3.74 -2.51 -2.39
N THR A 63 -5.02 -2.29 -2.65
CA THR A 63 -5.49 -1.00 -3.21
C THR A 63 -5.18 0.16 -2.29
N ARG A 64 -5.37 0.03 -0.96
CA ARG A 64 -4.98 1.08 0.01
C ARG A 64 -3.49 1.36 -0.02
N LEU A 65 -2.66 0.32 -0.10
CA LEU A 65 -1.20 0.47 -0.13
C LEU A 65 -0.73 1.12 -1.43
N ILE A 66 -1.33 0.75 -2.57
CA ILE A 66 -1.03 1.33 -3.88
C ILE A 66 -1.45 2.80 -3.93
N GLN A 67 -2.61 3.17 -3.38
CA GLN A 67 -3.00 4.59 -3.31
C GLN A 67 -1.98 5.41 -2.51
N GLN A 68 -1.56 4.92 -1.35
CA GLN A 68 -0.50 5.58 -0.57
C GLN A 68 0.80 5.68 -1.37
N ALA A 69 1.18 4.61 -2.08
CA ALA A 69 2.40 4.58 -2.88
C ALA A 69 2.38 5.55 -4.06
N ARG A 70 1.22 5.78 -4.69
CA ARG A 70 1.06 6.80 -5.75
C ARG A 70 1.42 8.19 -5.23
N ASP A 71 0.81 8.60 -4.11
CA ASP A 71 1.06 9.89 -3.48
C ASP A 71 2.55 10.08 -3.10
N ASP A 72 3.20 8.98 -2.72
CA ASP A 72 4.59 8.98 -2.27
C ASP A 72 5.57 9.00 -3.42
N ALA A 73 5.27 8.25 -4.47
CA ALA A 73 6.03 8.23 -5.70
C ALA A 73 6.03 9.63 -6.33
N GLU A 74 4.88 10.29 -6.39
CA GLU A 74 4.76 11.67 -6.90
C GLU A 74 5.68 12.64 -6.13
N LYS A 75 5.64 12.62 -4.80
CA LYS A 75 6.49 13.45 -3.93
C LYS A 75 7.99 13.19 -4.10
N LEU A 76 8.37 11.98 -4.55
CA LEU A 76 9.74 11.56 -4.76
C LEU A 76 10.19 11.69 -6.23
N GLY A 77 9.33 12.16 -7.14
CA GLY A 77 9.63 12.23 -8.57
C GLY A 77 9.79 10.86 -9.22
N ILE A 78 9.11 9.85 -8.67
CA ILE A 78 9.06 8.48 -9.18
C ILE A 78 7.77 8.31 -9.98
N GLN A 79 7.89 7.67 -11.15
CA GLN A 79 6.76 7.14 -11.89
C GLN A 79 6.44 5.72 -11.39
N LEU A 80 5.29 5.56 -10.73
CA LEU A 80 4.78 4.24 -10.37
C LEU A 80 4.06 3.62 -11.58
N VAL A 81 4.58 2.50 -12.08
CA VAL A 81 4.03 1.76 -13.21
C VAL A 81 3.30 0.53 -12.68
N GLU A 82 1.99 0.49 -12.90
CA GLU A 82 1.11 -0.50 -12.28
C GLU A 82 0.62 -1.54 -13.28
N ALA A 83 0.60 -2.80 -12.84
CA ALA A 83 -0.12 -3.87 -13.51
C ALA A 83 -1.02 -4.61 -12.52
N SER A 84 -2.19 -5.03 -12.97
CA SER A 84 -3.15 -5.78 -12.16
C SER A 84 -3.02 -7.29 -12.40
N ALA A 85 -3.08 -8.07 -11.32
CA ALA A 85 -3.26 -9.51 -11.36
C ALA A 85 -4.28 -9.92 -10.29
N THR A 86 -5.40 -10.51 -10.70
CA THR A 86 -6.47 -10.93 -9.80
C THR A 86 -6.27 -12.34 -9.26
N LYS A 87 -5.43 -13.14 -9.94
CA LYS A 87 -5.07 -14.51 -9.57
C LYS A 87 -3.56 -14.76 -9.67
N PRO A 88 -3.00 -15.72 -8.90
CA PRO A 88 -1.57 -16.04 -8.94
C PRO A 88 -1.04 -16.39 -10.34
N GLU A 89 -1.81 -17.11 -11.15
CA GLU A 89 -1.44 -17.52 -12.50
C GLU A 89 -1.25 -16.35 -13.48
N GLU A 90 -1.82 -15.18 -13.19
CA GLU A 90 -1.72 -13.97 -14.01
C GLU A 90 -0.44 -13.17 -13.71
N VAL A 91 0.18 -13.41 -12.55
CA VAL A 91 1.36 -12.65 -12.08
C VAL A 91 2.54 -12.72 -13.05
N PRO A 92 2.93 -13.89 -13.61
CA PRO A 92 4.03 -13.96 -14.57
C PRO A 92 3.78 -13.08 -15.81
N GLN A 93 2.54 -13.05 -16.30
CA GLN A 93 2.16 -12.21 -17.44
C GLN A 93 2.25 -10.72 -17.09
N ALA A 94 1.74 -10.32 -15.92
CA ALA A 94 1.79 -8.94 -15.46
C ALA A 94 3.24 -8.44 -15.24
N LEU A 95 4.11 -9.28 -14.66
CA LEU A 95 5.53 -8.96 -14.50
C LEU A 95 6.22 -8.79 -15.85
N ASN A 96 5.94 -9.68 -16.81
CA ASN A 96 6.52 -9.59 -18.16
C ASN A 96 6.08 -8.32 -18.89
N ALA A 97 4.84 -7.87 -18.71
CA ALA A 97 4.36 -6.62 -19.28
C ALA A 97 5.17 -5.41 -18.76
N LEU A 98 5.60 -5.42 -17.50
CA LEU A 98 6.33 -4.32 -16.89
C LEU A 98 7.84 -4.35 -17.13
N LYS A 99 8.43 -5.53 -17.36
CA LYS A 99 9.90 -5.76 -17.36
C LYS A 99 10.72 -4.77 -18.21
N ASN A 100 10.19 -4.35 -19.37
CA ASN A 100 10.91 -3.44 -20.29
C ASN A 100 10.54 -1.96 -20.12
N GLN A 101 9.64 -1.65 -19.17
CA GLN A 101 9.10 -0.30 -18.96
C GLN A 101 9.59 0.34 -17.65
N ILE A 102 10.27 -0.43 -16.79
CA ILE A 102 10.62 -0.05 -15.43
C ILE A 102 12.13 -0.19 -15.18
N ASP A 103 12.61 0.52 -14.17
CA ASP A 103 14.00 0.42 -13.70
C ASP A 103 14.13 -0.54 -12.51
N ALA A 104 13.04 -0.72 -11.75
CA ALA A 104 13.00 -1.60 -10.58
C ALA A 104 11.58 -2.11 -10.30
N PHE A 105 11.48 -3.31 -9.73
CA PHE A 105 10.23 -3.82 -9.17
C PHE A 105 10.12 -3.45 -7.69
N TRP A 106 8.93 -3.02 -7.29
CA TRP A 106 8.52 -2.90 -5.91
C TRP A 106 7.49 -3.97 -5.59
N LEU A 107 7.86 -4.89 -4.69
CA LEU A 107 6.99 -5.99 -4.27
C LEU A 107 6.23 -5.58 -3.01
N ILE A 108 4.91 -5.77 -3.04
CA ILE A 108 4.05 -5.52 -1.90
C ILE A 108 3.70 -6.81 -1.16
N PRO A 109 3.53 -6.77 0.17
CA PRO A 109 2.99 -7.91 0.90
C PRO A 109 1.56 -8.19 0.44
N VAL A 110 1.33 -9.36 -0.13
CA VAL A 110 -0.01 -9.87 -0.44
C VAL A 110 -0.34 -11.02 0.53
N PRO A 111 -1.57 -11.09 1.07
CA PRO A 111 -1.98 -12.19 1.95
C PRO A 111 -1.87 -13.58 1.29
N VAL A 112 -1.81 -13.64 -0.04
CA VAL A 112 -1.58 -14.87 -0.83
C VAL A 112 -0.20 -15.51 -0.58
N CYS A 113 0.79 -14.78 -0.07
CA CYS A 113 2.11 -15.35 0.24
C CYS A 113 2.21 -15.98 1.64
N ALA A 114 1.12 -16.04 2.42
CA ALA A 114 1.12 -16.62 3.78
C ALA A 114 0.53 -18.04 3.87
N ALA A 115 0.09 -18.64 2.76
CA ALA A 115 -0.36 -20.03 2.74
C ALA A 115 0.50 -20.84 1.76
N PRO A 116 1.29 -21.83 2.22
CA PRO A 116 1.64 -22.93 1.34
C PRO A 116 0.31 -23.58 0.95
N GLN A 117 -0.03 -23.61 -0.33
CA GLN A 117 -1.13 -24.45 -0.78
C GLN A 117 -0.79 -25.90 -0.43
N PRO A 118 -1.76 -26.71 0.04
CA PRO A 118 -1.55 -28.13 0.28
C PRO A 118 -1.15 -28.86 -1.01
#